data_AF-K9PGD4-F1
#
_entry.id   AF-K9PGD4-F1
#
_cell.length_a   1.000
_cell.length_b   1.000
_cell.length_c   1.000
_cell.angle_alpha   90.00
_cell.angle_beta   90.00
_cell.angle_gamma   90.00
#
_symmetry.space_group_name_H-M   'P 1'
#
loop_
_entity.id
_entity.type
_entity.pdbx_description
1 polymer ?
#
loop_
_entity_poly.entity_id
_entity_poly.type
_entity_poly.pdbx_seq_one_letter_code
_entity_poly.pdbx_strand_id
1 'polypeptide(L)'
;MTVNSGIDDTQISRRWIQISFFIAVVFFNLCLVIQIFSVGMAYFYNSDWWKLHICLVRGYSGLSIILLLWVFLMPFPRRVQSLTASIPVLLGLQFLTIHLQTAFPLAVFHPLIGFSLFSISTTLVHRTSHIIFSPHNQD
;
A
#
# COMPACT_ATOMS: atom_id res chain seq x y z
N MET A 1 -22.90 40.51 -2.17
CA MET A 1 -23.20 39.06 -2.07
C MET A 1 -22.05 38.31 -2.73
N THR A 2 -20.92 38.19 -2.03
CA THR A 2 -19.65 37.72 -2.64
C THR A 2 -18.71 37.17 -1.57
N VAL A 3 -19.01 36.01 -0.99
CA VAL A 3 -18.03 35.18 -0.26
C VAL A 3 -18.57 33.76 -0.32
N ASN A 4 -18.02 32.89 -1.17
CA ASN A 4 -18.13 31.41 -1.02
C ASN A 4 -17.27 30.60 -2.01
N SER A 5 -16.70 31.17 -3.09
CA SER A 5 -15.95 30.35 -4.06
C SER A 5 -14.66 29.74 -3.48
N GLY A 6 -13.94 30.45 -2.60
CA GLY A 6 -12.67 29.97 -2.06
C GLY A 6 -12.77 28.78 -1.08
N ILE A 7 -13.93 28.56 -0.45
CA ILE A 7 -14.14 27.42 0.44
C ILE A 7 -14.44 26.15 -0.37
N ASP A 8 -15.19 26.28 -1.46
CA ASP A 8 -15.63 25.18 -2.31
C ASP A 8 -14.43 24.54 -3.07
N ASP A 9 -13.56 25.37 -3.65
CA ASP A 9 -12.38 24.91 -4.41
C ASP A 9 -11.40 24.10 -3.55
N THR A 10 -11.19 24.50 -2.29
CA THR A 10 -10.26 23.81 -1.37
C THR A 10 -10.79 22.45 -0.91
N GLN A 11 -12.11 22.32 -0.70
CA GLN A 11 -12.74 21.06 -0.36
C GLN A 11 -12.75 20.09 -1.54
N ILE A 12 -13.07 20.57 -2.73
CA ILE A 12 -13.04 19.79 -3.97
C ILE A 12 -11.62 19.27 -4.22
N SER A 13 -10.60 20.14 -4.13
CA SER A 13 -9.19 19.75 -4.27
C SER A 13 -8.77 18.67 -3.27
N ARG A 14 -9.13 18.83 -1.99
CA ARG A 14 -8.85 17.82 -0.94
C ARG A 14 -9.50 16.47 -1.27
N ARG A 15 -10.76 16.47 -1.72
CA ARG A 15 -11.49 15.25 -2.06
C ARG A 15 -10.85 14.53 -3.25
N TRP A 16 -10.44 15.25 -4.29
CA TRP A 16 -9.73 14.67 -5.43
C TRP A 16 -8.38 14.07 -5.03
N ILE A 17 -7.66 14.70 -4.11
CA ILE A 17 -6.40 14.16 -3.57
C ILE A 17 -6.66 12.86 -2.79
N GLN A 18 -7.72 12.81 -1.98
CA GLN A 18 -8.10 11.60 -1.25
C GLN A 18 -8.48 10.45 -2.19
N ILE A 19 -9.26 10.74 -3.24
CA ILE A 19 -9.63 9.76 -4.27
C ILE A 19 -8.40 9.24 -5.01
N SER A 20 -7.50 10.14 -5.42
CA SER A 20 -6.25 9.76 -6.10
C SER A 20 -5.37 8.87 -5.20
N PHE A 21 -5.24 9.22 -3.92
CA PHE A 21 -4.53 8.39 -2.95
C PHE A 21 -5.17 7.01 -2.80
N PHE A 22 -6.49 6.93 -2.70
CA PHE A 22 -7.21 5.66 -2.62
C PHE A 22 -7.02 4.78 -3.86
N ILE A 23 -7.09 5.37 -5.06
CA ILE A 23 -6.82 4.64 -6.30
C ILE A 23 -5.40 4.03 -6.28
N ALA A 24 -4.41 4.80 -5.84
CA ALA A 24 -3.03 4.32 -5.72
C ALA A 24 -2.89 3.19 -4.68
N VAL A 25 -3.59 3.28 -3.54
CA VAL A 25 -3.63 2.23 -2.51
C VAL A 25 -4.30 0.95 -3.04
N VAL A 26 -5.41 1.05 -3.78
CA VAL A 26 -6.09 -0.09 -4.41
C VAL A 26 -5.18 -0.75 -5.43
N PHE A 27 -4.53 0.05 -6.29
CA PHE A 27 -3.58 -0.46 -7.27
C PHE A 27 -2.41 -1.19 -6.60
N PHE A 28 -1.83 -0.61 -5.55
CA PHE A 28 -0.79 -1.26 -4.75
C PHE A 28 -1.26 -2.60 -4.17
N ASN A 29 -2.48 -2.66 -3.64
CA ASN A 29 -3.05 -3.90 -3.12
C ASN A 29 -3.24 -4.97 -4.21
N LEU A 30 -3.72 -4.57 -5.39
CA LEU A 30 -3.86 -5.47 -6.53
C LEU A 30 -2.51 -6.05 -6.96
N CYS A 31 -1.45 -5.24 -6.96
CA CYS A 31 -0.10 -5.74 -7.21
C CYS A 31 0.30 -6.84 -6.22
N LEU A 32 -0.03 -6.71 -4.92
CA LEU A 32 0.25 -7.74 -3.92
C LEU A 32 -0.57 -9.00 -4.14
N VAL A 33 -1.84 -8.90 -4.54
CA VAL A 33 -2.67 -10.06 -4.90
C VAL A 33 -2.01 -10.86 -6.02
N ILE A 34 -1.62 -10.17 -7.11
CA ILE A 34 -0.94 -10.80 -8.24
C ILE A 34 0.41 -11.38 -7.81
N GLN A 35 1.12 -10.72 -6.90
CA GLN A 35 2.39 -11.22 -6.39
C GLN A 35 2.24 -12.52 -5.59
N ILE A 36 1.24 -12.61 -4.69
CA ILE A 36 0.92 -13.85 -3.95
C ILE A 36 0.52 -14.96 -4.92
N PHE A 37 -0.32 -14.65 -5.92
CA PHE A 37 -0.67 -15.60 -6.97
C PHE A 37 0.58 -16.09 -7.72
N SER A 38 1.48 -15.17 -8.10
CA SER A 38 2.70 -15.52 -8.84
C SER A 38 3.66 -16.42 -8.06
N VAL A 39 3.80 -16.26 -6.74
CA VAL A 39 4.63 -17.18 -5.94
C VAL A 39 3.98 -18.56 -5.83
N GLY A 40 2.65 -18.63 -5.71
CA GLY A 40 1.91 -19.89 -5.78
C GLY A 40 2.15 -20.60 -7.11
N MET A 41 2.01 -19.89 -8.23
CA MET A 41 2.29 -20.43 -9.56
C MET A 41 3.76 -20.86 -9.71
N ALA A 42 4.70 -20.09 -9.17
CA ALA A 42 6.12 -20.40 -9.23
C ALA A 42 6.49 -21.67 -8.46
N TYR A 43 5.81 -21.92 -7.35
CA TYR A 43 6.04 -23.08 -6.50
C TYR A 43 5.33 -24.34 -7.00
N PHE A 44 4.06 -24.23 -7.40
CA PHE A 44 3.22 -25.38 -7.72
C PHE A 44 3.10 -25.72 -9.21
N TYR A 45 3.46 -24.81 -10.12
CA TYR A 45 3.22 -24.99 -11.55
C TYR A 45 4.46 -24.79 -12.42
N ASN A 46 5.03 -23.57 -12.46
CA ASN A 46 6.17 -23.26 -13.32
C ASN A 46 7.04 -22.15 -12.70
N SER A 47 8.34 -22.42 -12.51
CA SER A 47 9.29 -21.48 -11.92
C SER A 47 9.46 -20.14 -12.66
N ASP A 48 9.07 -20.02 -13.94
CA ASP A 48 9.16 -18.76 -14.68
C ASP A 48 8.33 -17.63 -14.05
N TRP A 49 7.29 -17.96 -13.28
CA TRP A 49 6.47 -17.00 -12.55
C TRP A 49 7.26 -16.21 -11.48
N TRP A 50 8.44 -16.67 -11.06
CA TRP A 50 9.36 -15.88 -10.23
C TRP A 50 9.77 -14.56 -10.88
N LYS A 51 9.87 -14.51 -12.22
CA LYS A 51 10.19 -13.28 -12.95
C LYS A 51 9.11 -12.22 -12.74
N LEU A 52 7.83 -12.62 -12.81
CA LEU A 52 6.70 -11.75 -12.54
C LEU A 52 6.70 -11.29 -11.07
N HIS A 53 6.91 -12.23 -10.13
CA HIS A 53 7.00 -11.93 -8.71
C HIS A 53 8.04 -10.85 -8.39
N ILE A 54 9.25 -10.99 -8.95
CA ILE A 54 10.36 -10.04 -8.78
C ILE A 54 10.08 -8.71 -9.48
N CYS A 55 9.49 -8.74 -10.68
CA CYS A 55 9.13 -7.54 -11.43
C CYS A 55 8.12 -6.67 -10.65
N LEU A 56 7.09 -7.30 -10.08
CA LEU A 56 6.07 -6.61 -9.29
C LEU A 56 6.66 -5.88 -8.09
N VAL A 57 7.45 -6.57 -7.25
CA VAL A 57 8.04 -5.95 -6.06
C VAL A 57 8.94 -4.77 -6.39
N ARG A 58 9.71 -4.85 -7.48
CA ARG A 58 10.54 -3.73 -7.94
C ARG A 58 9.67 -2.54 -8.36
N GLY A 59 8.59 -2.79 -9.10
CA GLY A 59 7.66 -1.75 -9.55
C GLY A 59 6.96 -1.04 -8.39
N TYR A 60 6.26 -1.78 -7.53
CA TYR A 60 5.47 -1.18 -6.47
C TYR A 60 6.32 -0.71 -5.28
N SER A 61 7.59 -1.11 -5.15
CA SER A 61 8.49 -0.57 -4.11
C SER A 61 8.64 0.95 -4.25
N GLY A 62 8.78 1.47 -5.48
CA GLY A 62 8.76 2.92 -5.71
C GLY A 62 7.42 3.55 -5.32
N LEU A 63 6.30 2.89 -5.66
CA LEU A 63 4.96 3.34 -5.28
C LEU A 63 4.78 3.42 -3.75
N SER A 64 5.39 2.52 -2.98
CA SER A 64 5.32 2.57 -1.51
C SER A 64 5.91 3.84 -0.92
N ILE A 65 7.00 4.35 -1.51
CA ILE A 65 7.63 5.61 -1.09
C ILE A 65 6.78 6.81 -1.50
N ILE A 66 6.19 6.77 -2.70
CA ILE A 66 5.25 7.80 -3.16
C ILE A 66 4.06 7.88 -2.20
N LEU A 67 3.45 6.75 -1.84
CA LEU A 67 2.36 6.68 -0.87
C LEU A 67 2.77 7.22 0.51
N LEU A 68 4.00 6.92 0.96
CA LEU A 68 4.54 7.42 2.22
C LEU A 68 4.62 8.95 2.23
N LEU A 69 5.24 9.55 1.21
CA LEU A 69 5.34 11.00 1.12
C LEU A 69 3.95 11.63 1.05
N TRP A 70 3.09 11.07 0.21
CA TRP A 70 1.74 11.56 0.00
C TRP A 70 0.90 11.56 1.29
N VAL A 71 0.97 10.48 2.10
CA VAL A 71 0.14 10.39 3.32
C VAL A 71 0.55 11.39 4.39
N PHE A 72 1.81 11.83 4.42
CA PHE A 72 2.32 12.82 5.37
C PHE A 72 2.14 14.26 4.90
N LEU A 73 2.06 14.48 3.57
CA LEU A 73 1.74 15.80 2.99
C LEU A 73 0.28 16.20 3.20
N MET A 74 -0.60 15.26 3.56
CA MET A 74 -2.04 15.46 3.70
C MET A 74 -2.53 15.11 5.11
N PRO A 75 -3.62 15.72 5.61
CA PRO A 75 -4.15 15.49 6.96
C PRO A 75 -4.97 14.19 7.04
N PHE A 76 -4.36 13.04 6.71
CA PHE A 76 -4.99 11.73 6.90
C PHE A 76 -5.02 11.34 8.39
N PRO A 77 -5.98 10.51 8.83
CA PRO A 77 -5.99 9.98 10.19
C PRO A 77 -4.68 9.25 10.52
N ARG A 78 -4.20 9.39 11.76
CA ARG A 78 -2.95 8.76 12.24
C ARG A 78 -2.88 7.25 11.95
N ARG A 79 -4.02 6.56 11.96
CA ARG A 79 -4.09 5.13 11.63
C ARG A 79 -3.74 4.85 10.17
N VAL A 80 -4.20 5.66 9.23
CA VAL A 80 -3.86 5.56 7.80
C VAL A 80 -2.38 5.87 7.61
N GLN A 81 -1.87 6.93 8.24
CA GLN A 81 -0.44 7.25 8.21
C GLN A 81 0.43 6.10 8.73
N SER A 82 0.08 5.50 9.87
CA SER A 82 0.82 4.38 10.46
C SER A 82 0.78 3.12 9.58
N LEU A 83 -0.38 2.79 8.99
CA LEU A 83 -0.50 1.66 8.06
C LEU A 83 0.36 1.90 6.81
N THR A 84 0.27 3.08 6.19
CA THR A 84 1.09 3.44 5.02
C THR A 84 2.58 3.45 5.36
N ALA A 85 2.97 3.95 6.53
CA ALA A 85 4.37 3.94 6.98
C ALA A 85 4.92 2.54 7.21
N SER A 86 4.07 1.59 7.58
CA SER A 86 4.46 0.19 7.77
C SER A 86 4.78 -0.51 6.45
N ILE A 87 4.20 -0.08 5.32
CA ILE A 87 4.40 -0.68 4.00
C ILE A 87 5.89 -0.69 3.57
N PRO A 88 6.60 0.45 3.47
CA PRO A 88 8.00 0.46 3.06
C PRO A 88 8.91 -0.23 4.09
N VAL A 89 8.56 -0.20 5.38
CA VAL A 89 9.30 -0.94 6.42
C VAL A 89 9.20 -2.45 6.18
N LEU A 90 7.99 -2.98 5.95
CA LEU A 90 7.79 -4.40 5.67
C LEU A 90 8.43 -4.82 4.36
N LEU A 91 8.43 -3.96 3.34
CA LEU A 91 9.16 -4.21 2.11
C LEU A 91 10.67 -4.28 2.35
N GLY A 92 11.23 -3.33 3.09
CA GLY A 92 12.64 -3.34 3.48
C GLY A 92 13.01 -4.62 4.24
N LEU A 93 12.16 -5.06 5.17
CA LEU A 93 12.34 -6.31 5.89
C LEU A 93 12.27 -7.55 4.98
N GLN A 94 11.39 -7.56 3.97
CA GLN A 94 11.37 -8.65 2.97
C GLN A 94 12.68 -8.70 2.16
N PHE A 95 13.22 -7.55 1.73
CA PHE A 95 14.50 -7.50 1.05
C PHE A 95 15.65 -7.94 1.96
N LEU A 96 15.65 -7.48 3.22
CA LEU A 96 16.68 -7.84 4.19
C LEU A 96 16.69 -9.36 4.45
N THR A 97 15.52 -9.96 4.69
CA THR A 97 15.42 -11.39 5.03
C THR A 97 15.87 -12.34 3.92
N ILE A 98 15.76 -11.94 2.64
CA ILE A 98 16.20 -12.77 1.51
C ILE A 98 17.65 -12.52 1.08
N HIS A 99 18.24 -11.35 1.39
CA HIS A 99 19.61 -11.01 0.99
C HIS A 99 20.64 -11.19 2.12
N LEU A 100 20.22 -11.13 3.38
CA LEU A 100 21.13 -11.26 4.52
C LEU A 100 21.44 -12.74 4.79
N GLN A 101 22.69 -13.13 4.63
CA GLN A 101 23.16 -14.48 4.96
C GLN A 101 23.60 -14.53 6.42
N THR A 102 22.85 -15.25 7.24
CA THR A 102 23.14 -15.45 8.67
C THR A 102 23.15 -16.94 9.00
N ALA A 103 23.69 -17.32 10.15
CA ALA A 103 23.70 -18.72 10.61
C ALA A 103 22.29 -19.33 10.71
N PHE A 104 21.28 -18.51 11.02
CA PHE A 104 19.87 -18.88 10.93
C PHE A 104 19.28 -18.42 9.59
N PRO A 105 18.48 -19.23 8.86
CA PRO A 105 17.93 -18.87 7.55
C PRO A 105 16.78 -17.86 7.69
N LEU A 106 17.09 -16.56 7.70
CA LEU A 106 16.09 -15.49 7.83
C LEU A 106 15.05 -15.46 6.71
N ALA A 107 15.36 -16.05 5.55
CA ALA A 107 14.46 -16.16 4.42
C ALA A 107 13.14 -16.89 4.76
N VAL A 108 13.11 -17.73 5.80
CA VAL A 108 11.88 -18.39 6.28
C VAL A 108 10.83 -17.37 6.75
N PHE A 109 11.24 -16.17 7.20
CA PHE A 109 10.31 -15.11 7.59
C PHE A 109 9.74 -14.33 6.42
N HIS A 110 10.34 -14.39 5.23
CA HIS A 110 9.88 -13.67 4.05
C HIS A 110 8.37 -13.85 3.77
N PRO A 111 7.81 -15.07 3.70
CA PRO A 111 6.37 -15.25 3.49
C PRO A 111 5.51 -14.66 4.63
N LEU A 112 5.95 -14.74 5.89
CA LEU A 112 5.21 -14.17 7.02
C LEU A 112 5.14 -12.63 6.94
N ILE A 113 6.24 -11.99 6.55
CA ILE A 113 6.30 -10.56 6.30
C ILE A 113 5.47 -10.19 5.06
N GLY A 114 5.48 -11.04 4.02
CA GLY A 114 4.65 -10.93 2.83
C GLY A 114 3.15 -10.91 3.13
N PHE A 115 2.67 -11.87 3.92
CA PHE A 115 1.27 -11.90 4.36
C PHE A 115 0.91 -10.70 5.26
N SER A 116 1.84 -10.25 6.10
CA SER A 116 1.65 -9.05 6.92
C SER A 116 1.50 -7.80 6.05
N LEU A 117 2.34 -7.64 5.03
CA LEU A 117 2.27 -6.57 4.05
C LEU A 117 0.94 -6.58 3.29
N PHE A 118 0.49 -7.75 2.84
CA PHE A 118 -0.82 -7.92 2.20
C PHE A 118 -1.96 -7.54 3.13
N SER A 119 -1.98 -8.03 4.37
CA SER A 119 -3.01 -7.72 5.36
C SER A 119 -3.09 -6.23 5.68
N ILE A 120 -1.94 -5.57 5.85
CA ILE A 120 -1.87 -4.12 6.10
C ILE A 120 -2.37 -3.33 4.89
N SER A 121 -1.97 -3.74 3.68
CA SER A 121 -2.42 -3.12 2.44
C SER A 121 -3.95 -3.23 2.27
N THR A 122 -4.52 -4.41 2.49
CA THR A 122 -5.98 -4.61 2.43
C THR A 122 -6.71 -3.81 3.50
N THR A 123 -6.15 -3.73 4.71
CA THR A 123 -6.69 -2.88 5.78
C THR A 123 -6.63 -1.41 5.39
N LEU A 124 -5.56 -0.97 4.73
CA LEU A 124 -5.40 0.40 4.26
C LEU A 124 -6.45 0.76 3.20
N VAL A 125 -6.72 -0.14 2.24
CA VAL A 125 -7.83 0.01 1.27
C VAL A 125 -9.16 0.22 2.00
N HIS A 126 -9.49 -0.63 2.98
CA HIS A 126 -10.76 -0.51 3.73
C HIS A 126 -10.85 0.79 4.54
N ARG A 127 -9.75 1.24 5.15
CA ARG A 127 -9.74 2.47 5.94
C ARG A 127 -9.85 3.72 5.06
N THR A 128 -9.20 3.70 3.90
CA THR A 128 -9.25 4.81 2.94
C THR A 128 -10.58 4.87 2.20
N SER A 129 -11.21 3.73 1.90
CA SER A 129 -12.56 3.70 1.34
C SER A 129 -13.58 4.32 2.30
N HIS A 130 -13.49 4.03 3.60
CA HIS A 130 -14.34 4.68 4.60
C HIS A 130 -14.18 6.20 4.64
N ILE A 131 -13.00 6.76 4.36
CA ILE A 131 -12.81 8.21 4.33
C ILE A 131 -13.51 8.83 3.11
N ILE A 132 -13.56 8.12 1.99
CA ILE A 132 -14.15 8.62 0.74
C ILE A 132 -15.66 8.40 0.69
N PHE A 133 -16.14 7.26 1.20
CA PHE A 133 -17.50 6.79 1.02
C PHE A 133 -18.36 6.81 2.30
N SER A 134 -17.80 7.09 3.49
CA SER A 134 -18.67 7.26 4.65
C SER A 134 -19.52 8.53 4.47
N PRO A 135 -20.84 8.43 4.62
CA PRO A 135 -21.67 9.62 4.68
C PRO A 135 -21.23 10.45 5.88
N HIS A 136 -21.02 11.74 5.66
CA HIS A 136 -20.94 12.70 6.74
C HIS A 136 -22.30 12.66 7.44
N ASN A 137 -22.42 11.96 8.58
CA ASN A 137 -23.55 12.16 9.46
C ASN A 137 -23.45 13.63 9.90
N GLN A 138 -24.32 14.44 9.31
CA GLN A 138 -24.62 15.78 9.79
C GLN A 138 -25.38 15.59 11.11
N ASP A 139 -24.67 15.81 12.22
CA ASP A 139 -25.28 16.16 13.50
C ASP A 139 -24.91 17.62 13.78
#